data_AF-A0AAD7CM27-F1
#
_entry.id   AF-A0AAD7CM27-F1
#
_cell.length_a   1.000
_cell.length_b   1.000
_cell.length_c   1.000
_cell.angle_alpha   90.00
_cell.angle_beta   90.00
_cell.angle_gamma   90.00
#
_symmetry.space_group_name_H-M   'P 1'
#
loop_
_entity.id
_entity.type
_entity.pdbx_description
1 polymer ?
#
loop_
_entity_poly.entity_id
_entity_poly.type
_entity_poly.pdbx_seq_one_letter_code
_entity_poly.pdbx_strand_id
1 'polypeptide(L)'
;MAASAAGQAVTFEGSCNFCSDPPGNFGSVLFSGISSANRVTVHNEDGCTSASQVGQGFGDACWNQGATSLRSAWVACPGDAARLPGDNQTFVGDHASLSN
;
A
#
# COMPACT_ATOMS: atom_id res chain seq x y z
N MET A 1 -10.50 -19.58 -12.92
CA MET A 1 -10.13 -18.47 -13.83
C MET A 1 -10.55 -17.18 -13.13
N ALA A 2 -9.66 -16.52 -12.39
CA ALA A 2 -9.98 -15.32 -11.61
C ALA A 2 -9.48 -14.07 -12.35
N ALA A 3 -10.31 -13.03 -12.32
CA ALA A 3 -10.33 -11.91 -13.25
C ALA A 3 -9.07 -11.04 -13.22
N SER A 4 -8.40 -10.98 -14.37
CA SER A 4 -7.53 -9.87 -14.75
C SER A 4 -8.40 -8.62 -14.88
N ALA A 5 -8.24 -7.63 -14.00
CA ALA A 5 -8.93 -6.36 -14.17
C ALA A 5 -7.99 -5.21 -13.79
N ALA A 6 -7.43 -4.58 -14.82
CA ALA A 6 -6.85 -3.24 -14.79
C ALA A 6 -7.93 -2.16 -14.47
N GLY A 7 -8.71 -2.38 -13.42
CA GLY A 7 -9.90 -1.63 -13.03
C GLY A 7 -10.50 -2.06 -11.69
N GLN A 8 -9.85 -2.96 -10.94
CA GLN A 8 -10.21 -3.15 -9.54
C GLN A 8 -9.76 -1.94 -8.73
N ALA A 9 -10.65 -1.47 -7.85
CA ALA A 9 -10.35 -0.49 -6.82
C ALA A 9 -10.16 -1.23 -5.50
N VAL A 10 -9.04 -1.00 -4.83
CA VAL A 10 -8.76 -1.59 -3.52
C VAL A 10 -8.90 -0.52 -2.45
N THR A 11 -9.59 -0.82 -1.36
CA THR A 11 -9.72 0.08 -0.21
C THR A 11 -8.81 -0.37 0.92
N PHE A 12 -8.11 0.59 1.51
CA PHE A 12 -7.18 0.41 2.61
C PHE A 12 -7.70 1.19 3.81
N GLU A 13 -8.02 0.48 4.89
CA GLU A 13 -8.62 1.07 6.08
C GLU A 13 -7.70 0.98 7.30
N GLY A 14 -7.46 2.13 7.93
CA GLY A 14 -7.08 2.26 9.35
C GLY A 14 -5.77 1.63 9.84
N SER A 15 -5.01 0.92 9.00
CA SER A 15 -3.79 0.22 9.40
C SER A 15 -2.55 0.91 8.81
N CYS A 16 -1.53 1.12 9.63
CA CYS A 16 -0.25 1.69 9.24
C CYS A 16 0.90 0.70 9.51
N ASN A 17 2.04 0.92 8.86
CA ASN A 17 3.18 0.01 8.80
C ASN A 17 2.86 -1.39 8.23
N PHE A 18 1.96 -1.47 7.24
CA PHE A 18 1.67 -2.71 6.53
C PHE A 18 1.67 -2.51 5.01
N CYS A 19 2.25 -3.49 4.30
CA CYS A 19 2.26 -3.57 2.85
C CYS A 19 1.13 -4.50 2.44
N SER A 20 0.10 -3.97 1.80
CA SER A 20 -0.90 -4.83 1.19
C SER A 20 -0.51 -5.09 -0.25
N ASP A 21 -0.40 -6.38 -0.54
CA ASP A 21 -0.01 -6.94 -1.82
C ASP A 21 -1.09 -7.96 -2.24
N PRO A 22 -2.30 -7.48 -2.60
CA PRO A 22 -3.36 -8.39 -3.03
C PRO A 22 -2.98 -9.01 -4.39
N PRO A 23 -3.23 -10.32 -4.59
CA PRO A 23 -2.88 -10.97 -5.85
C PRO A 23 -3.67 -10.39 -7.02
N GLY A 24 -2.96 -9.77 -7.95
CA GLY A 24 -3.53 -9.15 -9.15
C GLY A 24 -3.02 -7.73 -9.38
N ASN A 25 -3.50 -7.11 -10.45
CA ASN A 25 -3.23 -5.69 -10.71
C ASN A 25 -4.52 -4.90 -10.43
N PHE A 26 -4.40 -3.73 -9.81
CA PHE A 26 -5.49 -2.78 -9.59
C PHE A 26 -5.19 -1.44 -10.26
N GLY A 27 -6.23 -0.74 -10.69
CA GLY A 27 -6.11 0.56 -11.36
C GLY A 27 -6.27 1.74 -10.41
N SER A 28 -6.85 1.49 -9.24
CA SER A 28 -7.14 2.52 -8.25
C SER A 28 -7.04 1.99 -6.82
N VAL A 29 -6.65 2.88 -5.91
CA VAL A 29 -6.56 2.64 -4.48
C VAL A 29 -7.24 3.75 -3.72
N LEU A 30 -8.04 3.38 -2.73
CA LEU A 30 -8.67 4.32 -1.81
C LEU A 30 -8.10 4.08 -0.41
N PHE A 31 -7.40 5.07 0.12
CA PHE A 31 -7.04 5.12 1.54
C PHE A 31 -8.19 5.79 2.30
N SER A 32 -8.76 5.08 3.27
CA SER A 32 -9.88 5.55 4.08
C SER A 32 -9.61 5.30 5.57
N GLY A 33 -10.04 6.22 6.43
CA GLY A 33 -9.73 6.15 7.86
C GLY A 33 -8.23 6.29 8.15
N ILE A 34 -7.47 6.92 7.26
CA ILE A 34 -6.03 7.17 7.43
C ILE A 34 -5.83 8.60 7.91
N SER A 35 -5.21 8.77 9.07
CA SER A 35 -4.88 10.09 9.60
C SER A 35 -4.01 10.88 8.61
N SER A 36 -4.24 12.18 8.49
CA SER A 36 -3.46 13.08 7.63
C SER A 36 -1.97 13.18 7.99
N ALA A 37 -1.57 12.67 9.16
CA ALA A 37 -0.16 12.52 9.55
C ALA A 37 0.52 11.26 8.97
N ASN A 38 -0.24 10.34 8.38
CA ASN A 38 0.26 9.08 7.84
C ASN A 38 0.60 9.27 6.36
N ARG A 39 1.80 8.85 5.94
CA ARG A 39 2.19 8.86 4.52
C ARG A 39 1.64 7.61 3.85
N VAL A 40 0.95 7.79 2.74
CA VAL A 40 0.44 6.69 1.91
C VAL A 40 1.24 6.62 0.62
N THR A 41 1.62 5.43 0.19
CA THR A 41 2.41 5.23 -1.03
C THR A 41 1.82 4.10 -1.86
N VAL A 42 1.89 4.25 -3.17
CA VAL A 42 1.37 3.28 -4.14
C VAL A 42 2.49 2.80 -5.02
N HIS A 43 2.46 1.50 -5.34
CA HIS A 43 3.55 0.81 -6.00
C HIS A 43 3.04 -0.03 -7.18
N ASN A 44 3.83 -0.11 -8.25
CA ASN A 44 3.51 -0.85 -9.47
C ASN A 44 4.09 -2.28 -9.51
N GLU A 45 4.88 -2.65 -8.50
CA GLU A 45 5.36 -4.01 -8.30
C GLU A 45 5.00 -4.51 -6.91
N ASP A 46 5.19 -5.81 -6.71
CA ASP A 46 4.86 -6.49 -5.47
C ASP A 46 5.88 -6.15 -4.36
N GLY A 47 5.43 -6.16 -3.10
CA GLY A 47 6.30 -5.99 -1.93
C GLY A 47 6.65 -4.55 -1.54
N CYS A 48 5.91 -3.56 -2.05
CA CYS A 48 5.97 -2.15 -1.65
C CYS A 48 7.40 -1.55 -1.62
N THR A 49 8.26 -1.97 -2.55
CA THR A 49 9.65 -1.51 -2.53
C THR A 49 9.80 -0.06 -2.97
N SER A 50 10.87 0.59 -2.52
CA SER A 50 11.20 1.97 -2.88
C SER A 50 11.42 2.15 -4.39
N ALA A 51 11.90 1.12 -5.08
CA ALA A 51 12.08 1.13 -6.54
C ALA A 51 10.75 1.08 -7.30
N SER A 52 9.74 0.43 -6.71
CA SER A 52 8.41 0.23 -7.30
C SER A 52 7.45 1.35 -6.95
N GLN A 53 7.89 2.37 -6.20
CA GLN A 53 7.04 3.49 -5.80
C GLN A 53 6.70 4.36 -7.01
N VAL A 54 5.41 4.46 -7.30
CA VAL A 54 4.88 5.28 -8.41
C VAL A 54 4.09 6.50 -7.92
N GLY A 55 3.77 6.55 -6.63
CA GLY A 55 3.05 7.68 -6.04
C GLY A 55 3.16 7.73 -4.53
N GLN A 56 2.97 8.93 -3.98
CA GLN A 56 2.93 9.19 -2.55
C GLN A 56 1.99 10.34 -2.21
N GLY A 57 1.33 10.23 -1.06
CA GLY A 57 0.45 11.24 -0.50
C GLY A 57 0.38 11.13 1.02
N PHE A 58 -0.57 11.83 1.62
CA PHE A 58 -0.79 11.82 3.06
C PHE A 58 -2.29 11.76 3.37
N GLY A 59 -2.66 11.01 4.40
CA GLY A 59 -4.05 10.88 4.85
C GLY A 59 -4.97 10.10 3.91
N ASP A 60 -6.26 10.36 4.06
CA ASP A 60 -7.31 9.83 3.18
C ASP A 60 -7.11 10.35 1.75
N ALA A 61 -6.74 9.46 0.84
CA ALA A 61 -6.45 9.78 -0.54
C ALA A 61 -6.98 8.71 -1.48
N CYS A 62 -7.56 9.14 -2.60
CA CYS A 62 -7.93 8.27 -3.71
C CYS A 62 -6.89 8.39 -4.81
N TRP A 63 -6.14 7.33 -5.05
CA TRP A 63 -5.17 7.21 -6.11
C TRP A 63 -5.80 6.49 -7.28
N ASN A 64 -6.03 7.21 -8.38
CA ASN A 64 -6.52 6.62 -9.61
C ASN A 64 -5.40 6.69 -10.67
N GLN A 65 -4.72 5.58 -10.87
CA GLN A 65 -3.61 5.46 -11.81
C GLN A 65 -4.08 5.03 -13.21
N GLY A 66 -5.35 4.59 -13.35
CA GLY A 66 -6.05 4.39 -14.61
C GLY A 66 -5.38 3.39 -15.54
N ALA A 67 -4.36 3.85 -16.29
CA ALA A 67 -3.56 3.05 -17.22
C ALA A 67 -2.36 2.35 -16.56
N THR A 68 -1.83 2.88 -15.45
CA THR A 68 -0.71 2.24 -14.74
C THR A 68 -1.26 1.19 -13.79
N SER A 69 -0.79 -0.04 -13.94
CA SER A 69 -1.14 -1.13 -13.03
C SER A 69 -0.42 -0.93 -11.69
N LEU A 70 -1.20 -0.78 -10.62
CA LEU A 70 -0.72 -0.88 -9.26
C LEU A 70 -0.79 -2.33 -8.80
N ARG A 71 0.15 -2.73 -7.95
CA ARG A 71 0.24 -4.08 -7.38
C ARG A 71 0.29 -4.11 -5.88
N SER A 72 0.87 -3.07 -5.28
CA SER A 72 0.94 -2.98 -3.83
C SER A 72 0.76 -1.55 -3.35
N ALA A 73 0.30 -1.39 -2.12
CA ALA A 73 0.20 -0.09 -1.47
C ALA A 73 0.64 -0.19 -0.01
N TRP A 74 1.24 0.90 0.46
CA TRP A 74 1.83 1.01 1.79
C TRP A 74 1.28 2.24 2.51
N VAL A 75 1.04 2.08 3.80
CA VAL A 75 0.68 3.17 4.69
C VAL A 75 1.74 3.22 5.78
N ALA A 76 2.50 4.31 5.86
CA ALA A 76 3.45 4.54 6.94
C ALA A 76 2.73 5.11 8.18
N CYS A 77 3.15 4.68 9.37
CA CYS A 77 2.66 5.28 10.62
C CYS A 77 3.16 6.73 10.79
N PRO A 78 2.44 7.55 11.57
CA PRO A 78 2.84 8.93 11.81
C PRO A 78 4.16 8.95 12.59
N GLY A 79 5.22 9.51 12.00
CA GLY A 79 6.59 9.48 12.53
C GLY A 79 7.53 8.54 11.77
N ASP A 80 7.00 7.52 11.09
CA ASP A 80 7.73 6.61 10.19
C ASP A 80 7.54 6.99 8.71
N ALA A 81 7.06 8.20 8.44
CA ALA A 81 6.73 8.63 7.08
C ALA A 81 7.90 8.46 6.10
N ALA A 82 9.16 8.52 6.52
CA ALA A 82 10.30 8.32 5.63
C ALA A 82 10.57 6.83 5.26
N ARG A 83 9.90 5.87 5.90
CA ARG A 83 10.28 4.45 5.89
C ARG A 83 9.38 3.65 4.95
N LEU A 84 9.96 3.01 3.93
CA LEU A 84 9.28 2.04 3.07
C LEU A 84 9.70 0.61 3.44
N PRO A 85 8.84 -0.39 3.21
CA PRO A 85 9.13 -1.79 3.52
C PRO A 85 10.28 -2.41 2.75
N GLY A 86 10.58 -1.90 1.55
CA GLY A 86 11.75 -2.33 0.79
C GLY A 86 13.08 -1.78 1.30
N ASP A 87 13.08 -0.79 2.18
CA ASP A 87 14.29 -0.26 2.78
C ASP A 87 14.74 -1.21 3.90
N ASN A 88 15.36 -2.34 3.55
CA ASN A 88 16.05 -3.35 4.40
C ASN A 88 15.92 -3.18 5.94
N GLN A 89 14.71 -3.19 6.46
CA GLN A 89 14.44 -3.00 7.88
C GLN A 89 13.34 -3.96 8.26
N THR A 90 13.76 -5.10 8.83
CA THR A 90 12.97 -6.06 9.59
C THR A 90 11.74 -5.39 10.20
N PHE A 91 10.57 -5.78 9.73
CA PHE A 91 9.29 -5.39 10.33
C PHE A 91 9.17 -6.03 11.70
N VAL A 92 9.74 -5.38 12.71
CA VAL A 92 9.48 -5.72 14.11
C VAL A 92 8.16 -5.06 14.48
N GLY A 93 7.04 -5.69 14.08
CA GLY A 93 5.70 -5.22 14.46
C GLY A 93 4.56 -5.72 13.58
N ASP A 94 3.99 -6.86 13.99
CA ASP A 94 2.55 -7.15 13.97
C ASP A 94 1.80 -7.39 12.65
N HIS A 95 2.20 -8.42 11.89
CA HIS A 95 1.25 -9.33 11.24
C HIS A 95 1.86 -10.76 11.20
N ALA A 96 2.54 -11.16 12.28
CA ALA A 96 2.80 -12.56 12.52
C ALA A 96 1.51 -13.15 13.10
N SER A 97 0.83 -13.93 12.27
CA SER A 97 -0.32 -14.74 12.64
C SER A 97 -0.03 -15.49 13.95
N LEU A 98 -0.63 -15.07 15.05
CA LEU A 98 -0.73 -15.90 16.26
C LEU A 98 -1.78 -16.97 15.97
N SER A 99 -1.35 -18.06 15.33
CA SER A 99 -2.15 -19.26 15.12
C SER A 99 -1.25 -20.48 14.94
N ASN A 100 -0.57 -20.91 16.01
CA ASN A 100 -0.65 -22.29 16.53
C ASN A 100 -0.01 -22.37 17.92
#